data_AF-A0A3B9BGE1-F1
#
_entry.id   AF-A0A3B9BGE1-F1
#
_cell.length_a   1.000
_cell.length_b   1.000
_cell.length_c   1.000
_cell.angle_alpha   90.00
_cell.angle_beta   90.00
_cell.angle_gamma   90.00
#
_symmetry.space_group_name_H-M   'P 1'
#
loop_
_entity.id
_entity.type
_entity.pdbx_description
1 polymer ?
#
loop_
_entity_poly.entity_id
_entity_poly.type
_entity_poly.pdbx_seq_one_letter_code
_entity_poly.pdbx_strand_id
1 'polypeptide(L)'
;AVYRRPFAEEGEARRPTLSWPRQIPLDGEPADMVEIAGDYANWMSQNELPKLFVNAEPGAILIGAQREFCRRWKNQTEITVKGSHFLQEDSPHEIGQAVANWRKGWKK
;
A
#
# COMPACT_ATOMS: atom_id res chain seq x y z
N ALA A 1 -18.30 -14.24 -6.06
CA ALA A 1 -17.69 -15.44 -6.70
C ALA A 1 -16.24 -15.19 -7.13
N VAL A 2 -15.89 -14.03 -7.71
CA VAL A 2 -14.57 -13.75 -8.29
C VAL A 2 -13.40 -13.95 -7.31
N TYR A 3 -13.44 -13.35 -6.12
CA TYR A 3 -12.35 -13.48 -5.12
C TYR A 3 -12.12 -14.89 -4.60
N ARG A 4 -13.16 -15.72 -4.53
CA ARG A 4 -13.03 -17.11 -4.04
C ARG A 4 -12.52 -18.05 -5.13
N ARG A 5 -12.66 -17.69 -6.41
CA ARG A 5 -12.34 -18.55 -7.55
C ARG A 5 -10.91 -19.13 -7.52
N PRO A 6 -9.85 -18.37 -7.19
CA PRO A 6 -8.48 -18.93 -7.13
C PRO A 6 -8.26 -19.89 -5.95
N PHE A 7 -9.16 -19.90 -4.96
CA PHE A 7 -9.00 -20.56 -3.67
C PHE A 7 -10.05 -21.67 -3.43
N ALA A 8 -10.72 -22.10 -4.51
CA ALA A 8 -11.73 -23.15 -4.46
C ALA A 8 -11.14 -24.45 -3.90
N GLU A 9 -9.97 -24.84 -4.41
CA GLU A 9 -9.23 -26.02 -3.94
C GLU A 9 -8.57 -25.77 -2.59
N GLU A 10 -8.48 -26.82 -1.77
CA GLU A 10 -7.84 -26.77 -0.46
C GLU A 10 -6.31 -26.87 -0.57
N GLY A 11 -5.60 -26.66 0.54
CA GLY A 11 -4.14 -26.84 0.60
C GLY A 11 -3.38 -25.73 -0.11
N GLU A 12 -2.53 -26.11 -1.08
CA GLU A 12 -1.55 -25.20 -1.69
C GLU A 12 -2.16 -23.98 -2.38
N ALA A 13 -3.37 -24.10 -2.95
CA ALA A 13 -4.08 -22.96 -3.54
C ALA A 13 -4.34 -21.85 -2.49
N ARG A 14 -4.56 -22.23 -1.22
CA ARG A 14 -4.81 -21.32 -0.10
C ARG A 14 -3.54 -20.97 0.69
N ARG A 15 -2.42 -21.70 0.50
CA ARG A 15 -1.15 -21.44 1.21
C ARG A 15 -0.68 -19.99 1.12
N PRO A 16 -0.77 -19.28 -0.02
CA PRO A 16 -0.40 -17.87 -0.10
C PRO A 16 -1.18 -17.01 0.89
N THR A 17 -2.49 -17.24 1.04
CA THR A 17 -3.34 -16.43 1.94
C THR A 17 -3.02 -16.64 3.42
N LEU A 18 -2.31 -17.73 3.76
CA LEU A 18 -1.75 -17.96 5.10
C LEU A 18 -0.32 -17.43 5.24
N SER A 19 0.49 -17.54 4.19
CA SER A 19 1.89 -17.12 4.21
C SER A 19 2.00 -15.60 4.32
N TRP A 20 1.19 -14.86 3.56
CA TRP A 20 1.16 -13.39 3.58
C TRP A 20 1.02 -12.78 5.00
N PRO A 21 0.00 -13.13 5.80
CA PRO A 21 -0.11 -12.57 7.15
C PRO A 21 1.05 -12.95 8.07
N ARG A 22 1.71 -14.10 7.85
CA ARG A 22 2.90 -14.51 8.62
C ARG A 22 4.19 -13.79 8.21
N GLN A 23 4.14 -13.00 7.15
CA GLN A 23 5.28 -12.21 6.63
C GLN A 23 5.10 -10.71 6.90
N ILE A 24 4.04 -10.30 7.59
CA ILE A 24 3.85 -8.89 7.96
C ILE A 24 4.87 -8.55 9.05
N PRO A 25 5.75 -7.54 8.84
CA PRO A 25 6.73 -7.13 9.83
C PRO A 25 6.05 -6.47 11.04
N LEU A 26 5.96 -7.19 12.16
CA LEU A 26 5.36 -6.74 13.41
C LEU A 26 6.24 -7.17 14.58
N ASP A 27 6.42 -6.26 15.54
CA ASP A 27 7.24 -6.49 16.75
C ASP A 27 8.64 -7.04 16.48
N GLY A 28 9.24 -6.66 15.34
CA GLY A 28 10.59 -7.10 14.96
C GLY A 28 10.64 -8.40 14.14
N GLU A 29 9.50 -9.02 13.82
CA GLU A 29 9.45 -10.30 13.13
C GLU A 29 8.56 -10.29 11.87
N PRO A 30 8.86 -11.09 10.83
CA PRO A 30 10.12 -11.82 10.69
C PRO A 30 11.28 -10.87 10.34
N ALA A 31 12.46 -11.14 10.91
CA ALA A 31 13.59 -10.20 10.89
C ALA A 31 14.01 -9.76 9.48
N ASP A 32 13.96 -10.67 8.51
CA ASP A 32 14.26 -10.39 7.10
C ASP A 32 13.25 -9.41 6.48
N MET A 33 11.96 -9.58 6.75
CA MET A 33 10.94 -8.66 6.28
C MET A 33 11.01 -7.29 6.98
N VAL A 34 11.42 -7.26 8.25
CA VAL A 34 11.67 -5.99 8.97
C VAL A 34 12.83 -5.24 8.34
N GLU A 35 13.94 -5.94 8.04
CA GLU A 35 15.11 -5.36 7.38
C GLU A 35 14.73 -4.82 6.00
N ILE A 36 14.09 -5.63 5.15
CA ILE A 36 13.63 -5.23 3.81
C ILE A 36 12.72 -4.01 3.89
N ALA A 37 11.75 -4.01 4.83
CA ALA A 37 10.82 -2.91 4.99
C ALA A 37 11.49 -1.61 5.44
N GLY A 38 12.41 -1.71 6.39
CA GLY A 38 13.21 -0.59 6.88
C GLY A 38 14.08 0.01 5.78
N ASP A 39 14.75 -0.84 4.99
CA ASP A 39 15.66 -0.41 3.94
C ASP A 39 14.95 0.38 2.84
N TYR A 40 13.86 -0.16 2.29
CA TYR A 40 13.12 0.58 1.26
C TYR A 40 12.46 1.83 1.84
N ALA A 41 11.99 1.81 3.09
CA ALA A 41 11.37 2.97 3.73
C ALA A 41 12.38 4.13 3.89
N ASN A 42 13.60 3.81 4.32
CA ASN A 42 14.69 4.77 4.42
C ASN A 42 15.03 5.37 3.06
N TRP A 43 15.21 4.53 2.04
CA TRP A 43 15.48 5.01 0.68
C TRP A 43 14.32 5.85 0.10
N MET A 44 13.07 5.42 0.30
CA MET A 44 11.87 6.15 -0.15
C MET A 44 11.74 7.53 0.48
N SER A 45 12.17 7.68 1.74
CA SER A 45 12.12 8.97 2.44
C SER A 45 13.10 10.00 1.87
N GLN A 46 14.17 9.57 1.21
CA GLN A 46 15.27 10.43 0.77
C GLN A 46 15.26 10.74 -0.73
N ASN A 47 14.74 9.83 -1.55
CA ASN A 47 14.80 9.96 -3.01
C ASN A 47 13.81 10.99 -3.57
N GLU A 48 14.13 11.52 -4.75
CA GLU A 48 13.33 12.53 -5.47
C GLU A 48 12.35 11.92 -6.48
N LEU A 49 12.12 10.60 -6.47
CA LEU A 49 11.16 9.99 -7.40
C LEU A 49 9.78 10.61 -7.17
N PRO A 50 9.01 10.93 -8.21
CA PRO A 50 7.64 11.39 -8.01
C PRO A 50 6.82 10.28 -7.35
N LYS A 51 6.02 10.63 -6.34
CA LYS A 51 5.16 9.69 -5.58
C LYS A 51 3.72 10.18 -5.58
N LEU A 52 2.76 9.27 -5.72
CA LEU A 52 1.35 9.53 -5.44
C LEU A 52 0.96 8.68 -4.23
N PHE A 53 0.70 9.32 -3.11
CA PHE A 53 0.17 8.68 -1.92
C PHE A 53 -1.36 8.76 -1.93
N VAL A 54 -2.00 7.60 -2.05
CA VAL A 54 -3.46 7.48 -1.93
C VAL A 54 -3.79 7.09 -0.49
N ASN A 55 -4.10 8.08 0.33
CA ASN A 55 -4.55 7.87 1.70
C ASN A 55 -6.03 7.41 1.71
N ALA A 56 -6.41 6.61 2.70
CA ALA A 56 -7.77 6.13 2.90
C ALA A 56 -8.31 6.56 4.26
N GLU A 57 -9.60 6.89 4.32
CA GLU A 57 -10.33 7.19 5.56
C GLU A 57 -11.58 6.28 5.65
N PRO A 58 -11.76 5.47 6.72
CA PRO A 58 -10.92 5.38 7.92
C PRO A 58 -9.59 4.62 7.74
N GLY A 59 -9.39 3.96 6.61
CA GLY A 59 -8.19 3.17 6.35
C GLY A 59 -8.16 1.85 7.16
N ALA A 60 -6.98 1.21 7.19
CA ALA A 60 -6.75 -0.03 7.93
C ALA A 60 -5.30 -0.14 8.41
N ILE A 61 -4.38 -0.46 7.48
CA ILE A 61 -2.97 -0.72 7.81
C ILE A 61 -2.17 0.59 7.86
N LEU A 62 -2.28 1.45 6.85
CA LEU A 62 -1.49 2.69 6.76
C LEU A 62 -2.18 3.87 7.46
N ILE A 63 -2.28 3.79 8.79
CA ILE A 63 -2.87 4.82 9.65
C ILE A 63 -1.89 5.25 10.75
N GLY A 64 -2.19 6.32 11.50
CA GLY A 64 -1.37 6.74 12.65
C GLY A 64 0.09 7.03 12.29
N ALA A 65 1.03 6.59 13.12
CA ALA A 65 2.45 6.96 13.01
C ALA A 65 3.09 6.60 11.66
N GLN A 66 2.76 5.44 11.09
CA GLN A 66 3.31 5.05 9.79
C GLN A 66 2.79 5.92 8.64
N ARG A 67 1.53 6.39 8.72
CA ARG A 67 0.99 7.37 7.77
C ARG A 67 1.73 8.70 7.87
N GLU A 68 1.92 9.21 9.08
CA GLU A 68 2.64 10.47 9.29
C GLU A 68 4.12 10.36 8.88
N PHE A 69 4.72 9.17 9.01
CA PHE A 69 6.05 8.92 8.45
C PHE A 69 6.06 9.01 6.92
N CYS A 70 5.15 8.32 6.21
CA CYS A 70 5.07 8.35 4.75
C CYS A 70 4.80 9.76 4.18
N ARG A 71 4.03 10.59 4.88
CA ARG A 71 3.74 11.98 4.50
C ARG A 71 4.96 12.89 4.46
N ARG A 72 6.05 12.51 5.14
CA ARG A 72 7.31 13.26 5.14
C ARG A 72 8.21 12.93 3.95
N TRP A 73 7.83 11.97 3.11
CA TRP A 73 8.64 11.59 1.95
C TRP A 73 8.64 12.69 0.90
N LYS A 74 9.79 12.89 0.25
CA LYS A 74 9.98 13.94 -0.76
C LYS A 74 9.17 13.68 -2.03
N ASN A 75 8.89 14.74 -2.78
CA ASN A 75 8.24 14.70 -4.10
C ASN A 75 6.96 13.83 -4.12
N GLN A 76 6.12 13.98 -3.08
CA GLN A 76 4.89 13.24 -2.90
C GLN A 76 3.67 14.14 -3.10
N THR A 77 2.73 13.69 -3.92
CA THR A 77 1.37 14.23 -4.00
C THR A 77 0.46 13.31 -3.19
N GLU A 78 -0.42 13.87 -2.37
CA GLU A 78 -1.39 13.10 -1.58
C GLU A 78 -2.83 13.37 -2.03
N ILE A 79 -3.65 12.32 -2.08
CA ILE A 79 -5.11 12.41 -2.09
C ILE A 79 -5.67 11.56 -0.95
N THR A 80 -6.87 11.87 -0.46
CA THR A 80 -7.60 11.03 0.49
C THR A 80 -8.91 10.58 -0.13
N VAL A 81 -9.22 9.29 -0.04
CA VAL A 81 -10.46 8.69 -0.52
C VAL A 81 -11.16 7.91 0.59
N LYS A 82 -12.45 7.63 0.40
CA LYS A 82 -13.20 6.76 1.31
C LYS A 82 -12.73 5.32 1.12
N GLY A 83 -12.52 4.60 2.23
CA GLY A 83 -12.30 3.16 2.18
C GLY A 83 -11.51 2.62 3.37
N SER A 84 -11.46 1.29 3.46
CA SER A 84 -10.62 0.58 4.43
C SER A 84 -9.34 0.07 3.77
N HIS A 85 -9.06 -1.24 3.81
CA HIS A 85 -7.86 -1.82 3.19
C HIS A 85 -7.96 -1.96 1.67
N PHE A 86 -9.11 -2.42 1.16
CA PHE A 86 -9.36 -2.63 -0.27
C PHE A 86 -10.02 -1.40 -0.91
N LEU A 87 -9.40 -0.23 -0.75
CA LEU A 87 -9.94 1.07 -1.19
C LEU A 87 -10.29 1.16 -2.69
N GLN A 88 -9.75 0.26 -3.52
CA GLN A 88 -10.11 0.17 -4.93
C GLN A 88 -11.56 -0.27 -5.14
N GLU A 89 -12.15 -0.98 -4.18
CA GLU A 89 -13.55 -1.42 -4.25
C GLU A 89 -14.52 -0.32 -3.77
N ASP A 90 -14.03 0.64 -2.99
CA ASP A 90 -14.83 1.75 -2.46
C ASP A 90 -14.75 3.01 -3.34
N SER A 91 -13.53 3.39 -3.75
CA SER A 91 -13.25 4.63 -4.49
C SER A 91 -12.45 4.40 -5.80
N PRO A 92 -12.84 3.44 -6.67
CA PRO A 92 -12.07 3.12 -7.89
C PRO A 92 -11.89 4.30 -8.83
N HIS A 93 -12.94 5.11 -9.02
CA HIS A 93 -12.92 6.23 -9.96
C HIS A 93 -12.06 7.39 -9.49
N GLU A 94 -12.12 7.73 -8.20
CA GLU A 94 -11.29 8.78 -7.61
C GLU A 94 -9.81 8.42 -7.71
N ILE A 95 -9.46 7.17 -7.35
CA ILE A 95 -8.10 6.64 -7.46
C ILE A 95 -7.64 6.67 -8.92
N GLY A 96 -8.45 6.16 -9.85
CA GLY A 96 -8.11 6.15 -11.27
C GLY A 96 -7.86 7.54 -11.85
N GLN A 97 -8.71 8.51 -11.49
CA GLN A 97 -8.57 9.90 -11.93
C GLN A 97 -7.30 10.54 -11.36
N ALA A 98 -6.98 10.28 -10.09
CA ALA A 98 -5.77 10.79 -9.46
C ALA A 98 -4.51 10.24 -10.11
N VAL A 99 -4.45 8.92 -10.37
CA VAL A 99 -3.33 8.29 -11.09
C VAL A 99 -3.17 8.90 -12.49
N ALA A 100 -4.27 9.06 -13.24
CA ALA A 100 -4.24 9.64 -14.57
C ALA A 100 -3.73 11.09 -14.58
N ASN A 101 -4.18 11.91 -13.62
CA ASN A 101 -3.75 13.30 -13.49
C ASN A 101 -2.29 13.41 -13.07
N TRP A 102 -1.88 12.65 -12.06
CA TRP A 102 -0.50 12.62 -11.59
C TRP A 102 0.47 12.20 -12.69
N ARG A 103 0.14 11.14 -13.47
CA ARG A 103 0.96 10.70 -14.60
C ARG A 103 1.06 11.74 -15.71
N LYS A 104 0.00 12.51 -15.98
CA LYS A 104 0.06 13.61 -16.97
C LYS A 104 1.05 14.71 -16.54
N GLY A 105 1.17 14.95 -15.23
CA GLY A 105 2.11 15.90 -14.65
C GLY A 105 3.59 15.55 -14.85
N TRP A 106 3.91 14.30 -15.17
CA TRP A 106 5.29 13.85 -15.43
C TRP A 106 5.84 14.26 -16.80
N LYS A 107 4.97 14.65 -17.75
CA LYS A 107 5.37 14.99 -19.13
C LYS A 107 5.76 16.47 -19.30
N LYS A 108 6.48 17.05 -18.35
CA LYS A 108 7.05 18.40 -18.49
C LYS A 108 8.56 18.34 -18.35
#